data_AF-A0A495MMS9-F1
#
_entry.id   AF-A0A495MMS9-F1
#
_cell.length_a   1.000
_cell.length_b   1.000
_cell.length_c   1.000
_cell.angle_alpha   90.00
_cell.angle_beta   90.00
_cell.angle_gamma   90.00
#
_symmetry.space_group_name_H-M   'P 1'
#
loop_
_entity.id
_entity.type
_entity.pdbx_description
1 polymer ?
#
loop_
_entity_poly.entity_id
_entity_poly.type
_entity_poly.pdbx_seq_one_letter_code
_entity_poly.pdbx_strand_id
1 'polypeptide(L)'
;MKIIKTILCVLFGLMFVNAGLDKFFHYMPMPEMKPEDMKIYEAMGTLSWLIPLVAVIELAGGLLFIFPKTRALGAIVILPITVGILLHNFVFTTEGPGIAIAGVLFLINIWMIGDNWNKYKPMFS
;
A
#
# COMPACT_ATOMS: atom_id res chain seq x y z
N MET A 1 13.99 -20.61 -0.86
CA MET A 1 12.67 -19.93 -0.74
C MET A 1 12.63 -18.78 0.28
N LYS A 2 13.27 -18.87 1.47
CA LYS A 2 13.26 -17.79 2.47
C LYS A 2 13.89 -16.47 2.00
N ILE A 3 14.96 -16.54 1.19
CA ILE A 3 15.67 -15.37 0.65
C ILE A 3 14.79 -14.61 -0.34
N ILE A 4 14.23 -15.30 -1.33
CA ILE A 4 13.32 -14.71 -2.35
C ILE A 4 12.14 -14.00 -1.68
N LYS A 5 11.49 -14.65 -0.71
CA LYS A 5 10.41 -14.05 0.07
C LYS A 5 10.85 -12.79 0.80
N THR A 6 12.05 -12.80 1.39
CA THR A 6 12.59 -11.64 2.09
C THR A 6 12.86 -10.49 1.12
N ILE A 7 13.46 -10.77 -0.04
CA ILE A 7 13.68 -9.78 -1.10
C ILE A 7 12.36 -9.16 -1.54
N LEU A 8 11.34 -9.96 -1.84
CA LEU A 8 10.01 -9.45 -2.22
C LEU A 8 9.38 -8.59 -1.13
N CYS A 9 9.49 -8.98 0.14
CA CYS A 9 8.94 -8.20 1.25
C CYS A 9 9.71 -6.91 1.50
N VAL A 10 11.03 -6.91 1.30
CA VAL A 10 11.86 -5.71 1.38
C VAL A 10 11.48 -4.74 0.27
N LEU A 11 11.38 -5.21 -0.98
CA LEU A 11 10.97 -4.38 -2.11
C LEU A 11 9.56 -3.80 -1.93
N PHE A 12 8.61 -4.65 -1.53
CA PHE A 12 7.24 -4.23 -1.21
C PHE A 12 7.21 -3.16 -0.12
N GLY A 13 7.90 -3.41 1.00
CA GLY A 13 7.94 -2.48 2.12
C GLY A 13 8.62 -1.16 1.78
N LEU A 14 9.76 -1.20 1.07
CA LEU A 14 10.47 0.00 0.62
C LEU A 14 9.62 0.85 -0.33
N MET A 15 8.84 0.22 -1.21
CA MET A 15 7.95 0.94 -2.12
C MET A 15 6.85 1.69 -1.36
N PHE A 16 6.25 1.09 -0.33
CA PHE A 16 5.27 1.81 0.51
C PHE A 16 5.89 2.87 1.41
N VAL A 17 7.10 2.63 1.91
CA VAL A 17 7.86 3.67 2.63
C VAL A 17 8.12 4.86 1.71
N ASN A 18 8.57 4.62 0.48
CA ASN A 18 8.76 5.67 -0.52
C ASN A 18 7.45 6.39 -0.85
N ALA A 19 6.35 5.66 -1.08
CA ALA A 19 5.04 6.25 -1.36
C ALA A 19 4.51 7.13 -0.23
N GLY A 20 4.78 6.76 1.03
CA GLY A 20 4.40 7.54 2.20
C GLY A 20 5.30 8.76 2.41
N LEU A 21 6.62 8.65 2.22
CA LEU A 21 7.54 9.79 2.28
C LEU A 21 7.21 10.82 1.22
N ASP A 22 6.93 10.37 0.00
CA ASP A 22 6.58 11.27 -1.11
C ASP A 22 5.30 12.08 -0.86
N LYS A 23 4.32 11.52 -0.15
CA LYS A 23 3.11 12.26 0.25
C LYS A 23 3.38 13.42 1.23
N PHE A 24 4.50 13.41 1.95
CA PHE A 24 4.92 14.50 2.84
C PHE A 24 5.89 15.47 2.19
N PHE A 25 6.81 14.96 1.36
CA PHE A 25 7.93 15.73 0.83
C PHE A 25 7.76 16.10 -0.65
N HIS A 26 6.80 15.50 -1.35
CA HIS A 26 6.43 15.77 -2.74
C HIS A 26 7.64 15.81 -3.70
N TYR A 27 8.54 14.83 -3.59
CA TYR A 27 9.76 14.78 -4.38
C TYR A 27 9.61 14.02 -5.70
N MET A 28 8.57 13.19 -5.85
CA MET A 28 8.21 12.57 -7.12
C MET A 28 7.29 13.51 -7.90
N PRO A 29 7.59 13.76 -9.19
CA PRO A 29 6.72 14.57 -10.02
C PRO A 29 5.38 13.86 -10.17
N MET A 30 4.31 14.63 -10.01
CA MET A 30 2.96 14.12 -10.22
C MET A 30 2.81 13.75 -11.71
N PRO A 31 2.38 12.52 -12.04
CA PRO A 31 2.14 12.14 -13.42
C PRO A 31 0.98 12.97 -14.01
N GLU A 32 0.97 13.13 -15.33
CA GLU A 32 -0.14 13.78 -16.02
C GLU A 32 -1.44 13.00 -15.77
N MET A 33 -2.42 13.67 -15.17
CA MET A 33 -3.72 13.12 -14.85
C MET A 33 -4.77 13.63 -15.83
N LYS A 34 -5.75 12.78 -16.16
CA LYS A 34 -6.92 13.22 -16.92
C LYS A 34 -7.71 14.25 -16.08
N PRO A 35 -8.51 15.14 -16.72
CA PRO A 35 -9.31 16.12 -15.99
C PRO A 35 -10.26 15.50 -14.95
N GLU A 36 -10.72 14.27 -15.18
CA GLU A 36 -11.60 13.54 -14.26
C GLU A 36 -10.85 13.04 -13.02
N ASP A 37 -9.64 12.50 -13.19
CA ASP A 37 -8.78 12.06 -12.10
C ASP A 37 -8.35 13.24 -11.21
N MET A 38 -8.09 14.40 -11.82
CA MET A 38 -7.74 15.63 -11.11
C MET A 38 -8.86 16.07 -10.15
N LYS A 39 -10.14 15.98 -10.58
CA LYS A 39 -11.28 16.33 -9.70
C LYS A 39 -11.37 15.40 -8.49
N ILE A 40 -11.09 14.12 -8.67
CA ILE A 40 -11.09 13.15 -7.56
C ILE A 40 -9.95 13.46 -6.59
N TYR A 41 -8.76 13.75 -7.13
CA TYR A 41 -7.59 14.13 -6.33
C TYR A 41 -7.85 15.41 -5.53
N GLU A 42 -8.39 16.45 -6.16
CA GLU A 42 -8.80 17.69 -5.49
C GLU A 42 -9.84 17.45 -4.40
N ALA A 43 -10.84 16.59 -4.67
CA ALA A 43 -11.85 16.22 -3.68
C ALA A 43 -11.22 15.51 -2.47
N MET A 44 -10.25 14.62 -2.67
CA MET A 44 -9.47 14.04 -1.57
C MET A 44 -8.68 15.10 -0.81
N GLY A 45 -8.15 16.12 -1.50
CA GLY A 45 -7.45 17.25 -0.92
C GLY A 45 -8.31 18.13 -0.01
N THR A 46 -9.64 18.14 -0.19
CA THR A 46 -10.55 18.82 0.75
C THR A 46 -10.53 18.22 2.15
N LEU A 47 -10.21 16.92 2.25
CA LEU A 47 -10.01 16.21 3.50
C LEU A 47 -8.54 16.34 3.92
N SER A 48 -8.20 17.45 4.58
CA SER A 48 -6.82 17.77 4.98
C SER A 48 -6.13 16.69 5.82
N TRP A 49 -6.88 15.82 6.50
CA TRP A 49 -6.37 14.71 7.31
C TRP A 49 -6.12 13.42 6.51
N LEU A 50 -6.71 13.26 5.33
CA LEU A 50 -6.73 11.99 4.60
C LEU A 50 -5.35 11.63 4.05
N ILE A 51 -4.74 12.53 3.27
CA ILE A 51 -3.41 12.28 2.67
C ILE A 51 -2.34 12.04 3.74
N PRO A 52 -2.24 12.85 4.81
CA PRO A 52 -1.32 12.57 5.91
C PRO A 52 -1.57 11.22 6.60
N LEU A 53 -2.84 10.85 6.84
CA LEU A 53 -3.17 9.56 7.46
C LEU A 53 -2.72 8.39 6.58
N VAL A 54 -3.04 8.44 5.28
CA VAL A 54 -2.61 7.41 4.31
C VAL A 54 -1.09 7.30 4.33
N ALA A 55 -0.37 8.43 4.27
CA ALA A 55 1.09 8.46 4.28
C ALA A 55 1.68 7.80 5.55
N VAL A 56 1.13 8.09 6.74
CA VAL A 56 1.57 7.46 8.00
C VAL A 56 1.35 5.95 7.97
N ILE A 57 0.19 5.50 7.50
CA ILE A 57 -0.13 4.06 7.44
C ILE A 57 0.76 3.34 6.42
N GLU A 58 1.05 3.94 5.27
CA GLU A 58 1.99 3.38 4.29
C GLU A 58 3.42 3.29 4.83
N LEU A 59 3.90 4.33 5.54
CA LEU A 59 5.21 4.32 6.21
C LEU A 59 5.28 3.23 7.27
N ALA A 60 4.31 3.20 8.19
CA ALA A 60 4.27 2.25 9.28
C ALA A 60 4.11 0.81 8.76
N GLY A 61 3.14 0.60 7.88
CA GLY A 61 2.87 -0.69 7.25
C GLY A 61 4.08 -1.20 6.47
N GLY A 62 4.68 -0.35 5.62
CA GLY A 62 5.87 -0.67 4.84
C GLY A 62 7.06 -1.03 5.71
N LEU A 63 7.38 -0.23 6.73
CA LEU A 63 8.49 -0.49 7.64
C LEU A 63 8.29 -1.80 8.43
N LEU A 64 7.08 -2.05 8.93
CA LEU A 64 6.74 -3.28 9.64
C LEU A 64 6.78 -4.51 8.71
N PHE A 65 6.47 -4.35 7.42
CA PHE A 65 6.45 -5.43 6.43
C PHE A 65 7.86 -5.96 6.10
N ILE A 66 8.87 -5.09 6.12
CA ILE A 66 10.26 -5.41 5.80
C ILE A 66 10.78 -6.52 6.73
N PHE A 67 10.64 -6.34 8.05
CA PHE A 67 11.23 -7.25 9.03
C PHE A 67 10.40 -8.53 9.23
N PRO A 68 11.00 -9.74 9.13
CA PRO A 68 10.27 -11.01 9.26
C PRO A 68 9.48 -11.17 10.57
N LYS A 69 9.93 -10.53 11.65
CA LYS A 69 9.27 -10.58 12.97
C LYS A 69 7.95 -9.80 12.98
N THR A 70 7.94 -8.60 12.44
CA THR A 70 6.79 -7.67 12.43
C THR A 70 5.93 -7.77 11.19
N ARG A 71 6.34 -8.56 10.18
CA ARG A 71 5.69 -8.65 8.88
C ARG A 71 4.19 -8.92 8.92
N ALA A 72 3.77 -9.80 9.84
CA ALA A 72 2.36 -10.12 9.99
C ALA A 72 1.55 -8.88 10.39
N LEU A 73 2.04 -8.11 11.35
CA LEU A 73 1.42 -6.84 11.73
C LEU A 73 1.44 -5.84 10.57
N GLY A 74 2.58 -5.68 9.89
CA GLY A 74 2.69 -4.77 8.74
C GLY A 74 1.72 -5.12 7.61
N ALA A 75 1.50 -6.41 7.35
CA ALA A 75 0.57 -6.87 6.32
C ALA A 75 -0.88 -6.47 6.62
N ILE A 76 -1.31 -6.55 7.89
CA ILE A 76 -2.65 -6.12 8.31
C ILE A 76 -2.78 -4.60 8.34
N VAL A 77 -1.76 -3.89 8.83
CA VAL A 77 -1.77 -2.41 8.89
C VAL A 77 -1.94 -1.81 7.50
N ILE A 78 -1.28 -2.37 6.47
CA ILE A 78 -1.32 -1.83 5.11
C ILE A 78 -2.48 -2.36 4.26
N LEU A 79 -3.16 -3.41 4.70
CA LEU A 79 -4.28 -4.03 4.00
C LEU A 79 -5.39 -3.04 3.59
N PRO A 80 -5.92 -2.15 4.46
CA PRO A 80 -6.97 -1.22 4.04
C PRO A 80 -6.50 -0.26 2.94
N ILE A 81 -5.21 0.10 2.94
CA ILE A 81 -4.62 0.97 1.91
C ILE A 81 -4.49 0.21 0.59
N THR A 82 -3.98 -1.03 0.60
CA THR A 82 -3.87 -1.83 -0.64
C THR A 82 -5.23 -2.13 -1.26
N VAL A 83 -6.26 -2.38 -0.43
CA VAL A 83 -7.66 -2.49 -0.88
C VAL A 83 -8.15 -1.18 -1.50
N GLY A 84 -7.91 -0.05 -0.85
CA GLY A 84 -8.30 1.27 -1.36
C GLY A 84 -7.64 1.60 -2.71
N ILE A 85 -6.34 1.33 -2.86
CA ILE A 85 -5.60 1.50 -4.11
C ILE A 85 -6.20 0.63 -5.22
N LEU A 86 -6.48 -0.65 -4.93
CA LEU A 86 -7.06 -1.57 -5.91
C LEU A 86 -8.46 -1.13 -6.35
N LEU A 87 -9.33 -0.76 -5.40
CA LEU A 87 -10.68 -0.29 -5.70
C LEU A 87 -10.65 1.03 -6.49
N HIS A 88 -9.77 1.96 -6.14
CA HIS A 88 -9.63 3.21 -6.87
C HIS A 88 -9.20 2.98 -8.32
N ASN A 89 -8.18 2.14 -8.55
CA ASN A 89 -7.74 1.79 -9.90
C ASN A 89 -8.80 0.99 -10.68
N PHE A 90 -9.61 0.17 -9.99
CA PHE A 90 -10.67 -0.60 -10.63
C PHE A 90 -11.88 0.26 -11.04
N VAL A 91 -12.18 1.32 -10.28
CA VAL A 91 -13.36 2.17 -10.51
C VAL A 91 -13.04 3.37 -11.41
N PHE A 92 -11.89 4.02 -11.21
CA PHE A 92 -11.60 5.32 -11.81
C PHE A 92 -10.44 5.29 -12.81
N THR A 93 -9.45 4.43 -12.61
CA THR A 93 -8.19 4.44 -13.40
C THR A 93 -7.92 3.08 -14.05
N THR A 94 -8.94 2.53 -14.74
CA THR A 94 -8.86 1.22 -15.40
C THR A 94 -7.94 1.20 -16.61
N GLU A 95 -7.60 2.38 -17.14
CA GLU A 95 -6.69 2.55 -18.27
C GLU A 95 -5.25 2.76 -17.76
N GLY A 96 -4.34 1.85 -18.11
CA GLY A 96 -2.92 1.95 -17.80
C GLY A 96 -2.37 0.83 -16.90
N PRO A 97 -1.07 0.85 -16.57
CA PRO A 97 -0.44 -0.20 -15.77
C PRO A 97 -0.82 -0.14 -14.27
N GLY A 98 -1.51 0.92 -13.83
CA GLY A 98 -1.86 1.16 -12.42
C GLY A 98 -2.65 0.02 -11.80
N ILE A 99 -3.67 -0.49 -12.50
CA ILE A 99 -4.48 -1.63 -12.04
C ILE A 99 -3.65 -2.91 -11.89
N ALA A 100 -2.70 -3.15 -12.80
CA ALA A 100 -1.84 -4.34 -12.75
C ALA A 100 -0.88 -4.25 -11.56
N ILE A 101 -0.27 -3.08 -11.34
CA ILE A 101 0.62 -2.83 -10.20
C ILE A 101 -0.16 -2.98 -8.88
N ALA A 102 -1.33 -2.34 -8.78
CA ALA A 102 -2.21 -2.46 -7.61
C ALA A 102 -2.60 -3.91 -7.33
N GLY A 103 -2.94 -4.68 -8.36
CA GLY A 103 -3.24 -6.10 -8.27
C GLY A 103 -2.07 -6.93 -7.74
N VAL A 104 -0.86 -6.73 -8.27
CA VAL A 104 0.34 -7.43 -7.81
C VAL A 104 0.63 -7.12 -6.34
N LEU A 105 0.54 -5.85 -5.94
CA LEU A 105 0.76 -5.43 -4.55
C LEU A 105 -0.28 -6.04 -3.61
N PHE A 106 -1.54 -6.00 -4.00
CA PHE A 106 -2.61 -6.63 -3.23
C PHE A 106 -2.37 -8.14 -3.06
N LEU A 107 -2.00 -8.84 -4.14
CA LEU A 107 -1.68 -10.27 -4.09
C LEU A 107 -0.49 -10.59 -3.18
N ILE A 108 0.58 -9.78 -3.21
CA ILE A 108 1.73 -9.95 -2.30
C ILE A 108 1.28 -9.78 -0.84
N ASN A 109 0.42 -8.80 -0.57
CA ASN A 109 -0.09 -8.54 0.76
C ASN A 109 -0.96 -9.72 1.26
N ILE A 110 -1.92 -10.20 0.46
CA ILE A 110 -2.75 -11.37 0.78
C ILE A 110 -1.90 -12.63 0.97
N TRP A 111 -0.89 -12.85 0.11
CA TRP A 111 0.04 -13.97 0.26
C TRP A 111 0.77 -13.93 1.60
N MET A 112 1.25 -12.75 2.04
CA MET A 112 1.89 -12.60 3.35
C MET A 112 0.93 -12.77 4.52
N ILE A 113 -0.34 -12.39 4.37
CA ILE A 113 -1.38 -12.66 5.37
C ILE A 113 -1.59 -14.18 5.49
N GLY A 114 -1.80 -14.88 4.38
CA GLY A 114 -2.00 -16.34 4.39
C GLY A 114 -0.80 -17.09 4.97
N ASP A 115 0.42 -16.72 4.58
CA ASP A 115 1.65 -17.33 5.10
C ASP A 115 1.86 -17.09 6.61
N ASN A 116 1.36 -15.96 7.14
CA ASN A 116 1.46 -15.62 8.55
C ASN A 116 0.17 -15.92 9.33
N TRP A 117 -0.78 -16.67 8.76
CA TRP A 117 -2.10 -16.90 9.34
C TRP A 117 -2.07 -17.40 10.79
N ASN A 118 -1.13 -18.29 11.11
CA ASN A 118 -0.96 -18.83 12.46
C ASN A 118 -0.66 -17.75 13.51
N LYS A 119 -0.09 -16.61 13.12
CA LYS A 119 0.20 -15.48 14.02
C LYS A 119 -1.05 -14.65 14.33
N TYR A 120 -2.10 -14.73 13.51
CA TYR A 120 -3.36 -14.02 13.75
C TYR A 120 -4.36 -14.84 14.56
N LYS A 121 -4.18 -16.16 14.67
CA LYS A 121 -5.09 -17.04 15.42
C LYS A 121 -5.44 -16.54 16.83
N PRO A 122 -4.49 -16.05 17.66
CA PRO A 122 -4.81 -15.54 19.00
C PRO A 122 -5.73 -14.32 19.03
N MET A 123 -5.97 -13.65 17.89
CA MET A 123 -6.93 -12.54 17.80
C MET A 123 -8.38 -13.02 17.69
N PHE A 124 -8.58 -14.29 17.32
CA PHE A 124 -9.89 -14.90 17.06
C PHE A 124 -10.21 -16.09 17.96
N SER A 125 -9.24 -16.55 18.77
CA SER A 125 -9.36 -17.68 19.69
C SER A 125 -8.61 -17.43 20.98
#